data_AF-A0A7Y1Z165-F1
#
_entry.id   AF-A0A7Y1Z165-F1
#
_cell.length_a   1.000
_cell.length_b   1.000
_cell.length_c   1.000
_cell.angle_alpha   90.00
_cell.angle_beta   90.00
_cell.angle_gamma   90.00
#
_symmetry.space_group_name_H-M   'P 1'
#
loop_
_entity.id
_entity.type
_entity.pdbx_description
1 polymer ?
#
loop_
_entity_poly.entity_id
_entity_poly.type
_entity_poly.pdbx_seq_one_letter_code
_entity_poly.pdbx_strand_id
1 'polypeptide(L)'
;LVSSVTFLAAQVDFSSAGDLNVFIDDDQLDAMERKLTREGYLEAASMAQTFNLLRSNDLIWSYVINNYLLGRDPLPFDLLYWNSDATRLPAANHLFYLRECYQKNNLAEGRMVLADTPLDVTKVKTPVYSLATREDHIAPALSVFTGVKLFSGPVRYVLAASGHIAGVVNPPVMHKYSHWRDGTGDDFDQWLASAKETPGSWWPDWQEWIAQYCGDKVKARRVGGGKFKAIEDAPGSYVRVVAS
;
A
#
# COMPACT_ATOMS: atom_id res chain seq x y z
N LEU A 1 -18.76 4.62 13.39
CA LEU A 1 -18.92 4.22 11.97
C LEU A 1 -17.88 4.96 11.16
N VAL A 2 -17.34 4.33 10.12
CA VAL A 2 -16.35 4.92 9.20
C VAL A 2 -17.10 5.56 8.04
N SER A 3 -16.91 6.86 7.78
CA SER A 3 -17.64 7.60 6.74
C SER A 3 -17.11 7.38 5.33
N SER A 4 -15.80 7.12 5.20
CA SER A 4 -15.08 6.91 3.95
C SER A 4 -13.78 6.15 4.21
N VAL A 5 -13.25 5.43 3.22
CA VAL A 5 -11.98 4.70 3.31
C VAL A 5 -11.06 5.11 2.16
N THR A 6 -9.76 5.22 2.44
CA THR A 6 -8.73 5.44 1.43
C THR A 6 -7.72 4.29 1.47
N PHE A 7 -7.54 3.60 0.34
CA PHE A 7 -6.49 2.60 0.13
C PHE A 7 -5.40 3.21 -0.74
N LEU A 8 -4.14 3.12 -0.31
CA LEU A 8 -2.97 3.61 -1.05
C LEU A 8 -2.05 2.44 -1.34
N ALA A 9 -1.92 2.06 -2.61
CA ALA A 9 -1.13 0.91 -3.06
C ALA A 9 -1.40 -0.37 -2.24
N ALA A 10 -2.69 -0.64 -1.94
CA ALA A 10 -3.11 -1.76 -1.10
C ALA A 10 -3.89 -2.78 -1.92
N GLN A 11 -3.51 -4.05 -1.79
CA GLN A 11 -4.17 -5.17 -2.45
C GLN A 11 -5.29 -5.72 -1.57
N VAL A 12 -6.39 -6.10 -2.21
CA VAL A 12 -7.51 -6.87 -1.60
C VAL A 12 -7.61 -8.23 -2.27
N ASP A 13 -7.27 -8.29 -3.55
CA ASP A 13 -7.16 -9.50 -4.36
C ASP A 13 -5.70 -9.72 -4.77
N PHE A 14 -5.16 -10.89 -4.43
CA PHE A 14 -3.76 -11.26 -4.61
C PHE A 14 -3.53 -12.21 -5.81
N SER A 15 -4.55 -12.46 -6.63
CA SER A 15 -4.45 -13.29 -7.85
C SER A 15 -3.41 -12.77 -8.85
N SER A 16 -3.17 -11.45 -8.85
CA SER A 16 -2.18 -10.77 -9.68
C SER A 16 -1.15 -10.00 -8.83
N ALA A 17 -0.74 -10.55 -7.69
CA ALA A 17 0.08 -9.86 -6.67
C ALA A 17 1.55 -9.58 -7.04
N GLY A 18 1.93 -9.78 -8.30
CA GLY A 18 3.26 -9.47 -8.84
C GLY A 18 4.32 -10.49 -8.44
N ASP A 19 5.58 -10.03 -8.41
CA ASP A 19 6.77 -10.87 -8.23
C ASP A 19 6.80 -11.63 -6.90
N LEU A 20 6.02 -11.17 -5.92
CA LEU A 20 5.85 -11.82 -4.63
C LEU A 20 5.23 -13.22 -4.72
N ASN A 21 4.38 -13.49 -5.72
CA ASN A 21 3.78 -14.81 -5.89
C ASN A 21 4.81 -15.89 -6.22
N VAL A 22 5.98 -15.52 -6.75
CA VAL A 22 7.06 -16.47 -7.08
C VAL A 22 7.76 -17.00 -5.83
N PHE A 23 7.66 -16.30 -4.69
CA PHE A 23 8.37 -16.64 -3.45
C PHE A 23 7.51 -17.40 -2.42
N ILE A 24 6.27 -17.74 -2.78
CA ILE A 24 5.27 -18.25 -1.84
C ILE A 24 4.81 -19.63 -2.32
N ASP A 25 5.71 -20.61 -2.20
CA ASP A 25 5.38 -22.02 -2.32
C ASP A 25 5.24 -22.68 -0.92
N ASP A 26 4.63 -23.86 -0.86
CA ASP A 26 4.38 -24.58 0.39
C ASP A 26 5.68 -24.91 1.14
N ASP A 27 6.73 -25.30 0.43
CA ASP A 27 8.00 -25.71 1.03
C ASP A 27 8.72 -24.52 1.69
N GLN A 28 8.69 -23.34 1.06
CA GLN A 28 9.24 -22.10 1.60
C GLN A 28 8.45 -21.62 2.82
N LEU A 29 7.11 -21.67 2.77
CA LEU A 29 6.27 -21.28 3.91
C LEU A 29 6.46 -22.21 5.11
N ASP A 30 6.54 -23.52 4.88
CA ASP A 30 6.77 -24.49 5.95
C ASP A 30 8.19 -24.35 6.53
N ALA A 31 9.20 -24.07 5.70
CA ALA A 31 10.54 -23.74 6.17
C ALA A 31 10.57 -22.46 7.01
N MET A 32 9.85 -21.42 6.56
CA MET A 32 9.72 -20.15 7.27
C MET A 32 8.98 -20.34 8.61
N GLU A 33 7.90 -21.13 8.63
CA GLU A 33 7.15 -21.45 9.85
C GLU A 33 8.01 -22.18 10.87
N ARG A 34 8.81 -23.16 10.45
CA ARG A 34 9.76 -23.84 11.34
C ARG A 34 10.78 -22.87 11.96
N LYS A 35 11.31 -21.93 11.18
CA LYS A 35 12.24 -20.90 11.68
C LYS A 35 11.54 -19.96 12.66
N LEU A 36 10.38 -19.44 12.26
CA LEU A 36 9.60 -18.47 13.01
C LEU A 36 9.02 -19.03 14.32
N THR A 37 8.65 -20.30 14.36
CA THR A 37 8.17 -20.96 15.58
C THR A 37 9.27 -21.05 16.65
N ARG A 38 10.53 -21.19 16.23
CA ARG A 38 11.68 -21.24 17.14
C ARG A 38 12.06 -19.87 17.69
N GLU A 39 11.97 -18.83 16.87
CA GLU A 39 12.44 -17.47 17.19
C GLU A 39 11.31 -16.54 17.71
N GLY A 40 10.04 -16.86 17.41
CA GLY A 40 8.85 -16.11 17.81
C GLY A 40 8.54 -14.86 16.97
N TYR A 41 9.52 -14.37 16.21
CA TYR A 41 9.40 -13.20 15.34
C TYR A 41 10.27 -13.37 14.08
N LEU A 42 9.97 -12.62 13.02
CA LEU A 42 10.87 -12.52 11.88
C LEU A 42 11.94 -11.45 12.16
N GLU A 43 13.22 -11.84 12.06
CA GLU A 43 14.32 -10.88 12.13
C GLU A 43 14.21 -9.82 11.02
N ALA A 44 14.49 -8.56 11.38
CA ALA A 44 14.42 -7.44 10.46
C ALA A 44 15.30 -7.65 9.21
N ALA A 45 16.47 -8.28 9.38
CA ALA A 45 17.38 -8.61 8.28
C ALA A 45 16.77 -9.60 7.26
N SER A 46 15.97 -10.57 7.71
CA SER A 46 15.31 -11.53 6.81
C SER A 46 14.20 -10.86 6.00
N MET A 47 13.43 -9.97 6.64
CA MET A 47 12.41 -9.17 5.95
C MET A 47 13.03 -8.17 4.98
N ALA A 48 14.09 -7.49 5.41
CA ALA A 48 14.85 -6.58 4.55
C ALA A 48 15.43 -7.32 3.34
N GLN A 49 15.90 -8.57 3.48
CA GLN A 49 16.37 -9.36 2.34
C GLN A 49 15.25 -9.70 1.34
N THR A 50 14.09 -10.18 1.80
CA THR A 50 12.96 -10.45 0.91
C THR A 50 12.46 -9.18 0.22
N PHE A 51 12.27 -8.09 0.96
CA PHE A 51 11.89 -6.81 0.38
C PHE A 51 12.97 -6.22 -0.51
N ASN A 52 14.27 -6.35 -0.20
CA ASN A 52 15.36 -5.87 -1.05
C ASN A 52 15.44 -6.67 -2.34
N LEU A 53 15.23 -8.00 -2.31
CA LEU A 53 15.18 -8.83 -3.51
C LEU A 53 14.05 -8.36 -4.45
N LEU A 54 12.88 -8.04 -3.90
CA LEU A 54 11.72 -7.50 -4.64
C LEU A 54 11.92 -6.03 -5.09
N ARG A 55 12.60 -5.23 -4.27
CA ARG A 55 12.86 -3.80 -4.50
C ARG A 55 14.10 -3.51 -5.35
N SER A 56 14.85 -4.55 -5.75
CA SER A 56 15.98 -4.43 -6.66
C SER A 56 15.59 -3.64 -7.92
N ASN A 57 14.37 -3.83 -8.43
CA ASN A 57 13.89 -3.10 -9.60
C ASN A 57 13.46 -1.66 -9.30
N ASP A 58 12.76 -1.42 -8.18
CA ASP A 58 12.21 -0.09 -7.87
C ASP A 58 13.28 0.94 -7.51
N LEU A 59 14.27 0.57 -6.69
CA LEU A 59 15.29 1.50 -6.19
C LEU A 59 16.59 1.49 -7.00
N ILE A 60 16.92 0.38 -7.68
CA ILE A 60 18.16 0.28 -8.46
C ILE A 60 17.86 0.41 -9.96
N TRP A 61 16.81 -0.20 -10.50
CA TRP A 61 16.59 -0.19 -11.96
C TRP A 61 15.95 1.10 -12.48
N SER A 62 14.93 1.63 -11.79
CA SER A 62 14.37 2.97 -12.13
C SER A 62 15.40 4.10 -11.93
N TYR A 63 16.29 3.92 -10.94
CA TYR A 63 17.44 4.76 -10.62
C TYR A 63 18.55 4.68 -11.67
N VAL A 64 18.90 3.47 -12.13
CA VAL A 64 19.90 3.25 -13.19
C VAL A 64 19.40 3.79 -14.53
N ILE A 65 18.12 3.59 -14.89
CA ILE A 65 17.56 4.13 -16.14
C ILE A 65 17.57 5.67 -16.11
N ASN A 66 17.13 6.31 -15.02
CA ASN A 66 17.10 7.77 -14.95
C ASN A 66 18.48 8.41 -14.79
N ASN A 67 19.42 7.78 -14.07
CA ASN A 67 20.70 8.42 -13.77
C ASN A 67 21.81 8.05 -14.77
N TYR A 68 21.84 6.80 -15.25
CA TYR A 68 22.88 6.35 -16.19
C TYR A 68 22.60 6.80 -17.63
N LEU A 69 21.33 6.87 -18.06
CA LEU A 69 20.98 7.28 -19.43
C LEU A 69 20.69 8.78 -19.58
N LEU A 70 20.24 9.48 -18.53
CA LEU A 70 19.80 10.88 -18.62
C LEU A 70 20.65 11.89 -17.85
N GLY A 71 21.70 11.45 -17.12
CA GLY A 71 22.73 12.31 -16.54
C GLY A 71 22.23 13.36 -15.54
N ARG A 72 21.27 13.01 -14.68
CA ARG A 72 20.66 13.93 -13.70
C ARG A 72 21.23 13.73 -12.29
N ASP A 73 21.27 14.82 -11.52
CA ASP A 73 21.78 14.84 -10.13
C ASP A 73 21.01 13.89 -9.19
N PRO A 74 21.71 13.22 -8.25
CA PRO A 74 21.08 12.26 -7.34
C PRO A 74 20.39 12.96 -6.16
N LEU A 75 19.19 12.49 -5.80
CA LEU A 75 18.58 12.50 -4.45
C LEU A 75 17.24 11.71 -4.51
N PRO A 76 16.84 10.96 -3.47
CA PRO A 76 17.06 11.35 -2.07
C PRO A 76 17.47 10.24 -1.06
N PHE A 77 18.30 10.66 -0.09
CA PHE A 77 18.81 9.86 1.04
C PHE A 77 17.70 9.45 2.02
N ASP A 78 16.55 10.13 2.00
CA ASP A 78 15.43 9.95 2.93
C ASP A 78 14.63 8.66 2.66
N LEU A 79 14.36 8.33 1.40
CA LEU A 79 13.66 7.11 1.01
C LEU A 79 14.49 5.89 1.35
N LEU A 80 15.81 5.96 1.09
CA LEU A 80 16.74 4.90 1.48
C LEU A 80 16.84 4.77 3.00
N TYR A 81 16.85 5.90 3.73
CA TYR A 81 16.83 5.89 5.19
C TYR A 81 15.57 5.19 5.73
N TRP A 82 14.38 5.60 5.26
CA TRP A 82 13.11 4.94 5.61
C TRP A 82 13.11 3.45 5.26
N ASN A 83 13.65 3.11 4.09
CA ASN A 83 13.70 1.72 3.61
C ASN A 83 14.59 0.83 4.49
N SER A 84 15.70 1.40 4.98
CA SER A 84 16.66 0.72 5.84
C SER A 84 16.20 0.56 7.28
N ASP A 85 15.22 1.37 7.72
CA ASP A 85 14.66 1.33 9.08
C ASP A 85 13.56 0.26 9.19
N ALA A 86 13.99 -1.00 9.13
CA ALA A 86 13.11 -2.16 9.15
C ALA A 86 12.47 -2.41 10.52
N THR A 87 11.29 -3.00 10.52
CA THR A 87 10.57 -3.41 11.74
C THR A 87 10.43 -4.92 11.81
N ARG A 88 10.29 -5.45 13.03
CA ARG A 88 10.00 -6.88 13.24
C ARG A 88 8.49 -7.11 13.17
N LEU A 89 8.07 -8.23 12.57
CA LEU A 89 6.69 -8.69 12.62
C LEU A 89 6.56 -9.98 13.45
N PRO A 90 5.49 -10.10 14.26
CA PRO A 90 5.18 -11.37 14.94
C PRO A 90 4.99 -12.50 13.92
N ALA A 91 5.55 -13.66 14.22
CA ALA A 91 5.49 -14.85 13.37
C ALA A 91 4.07 -15.20 12.91
N ALA A 92 3.13 -15.25 13.86
CA ALA A 92 1.73 -15.59 13.58
C ALA A 92 1.08 -14.63 12.59
N ASN A 93 1.35 -13.32 12.70
CA ASN A 93 0.80 -12.32 11.79
C ASN A 93 1.36 -12.48 10.38
N HIS A 94 2.68 -12.65 10.26
CA HIS A 94 3.33 -12.77 8.96
C HIS A 94 2.91 -14.04 8.22
N LEU A 95 2.92 -15.20 8.90
CA LEU A 95 2.50 -16.47 8.31
C LEU A 95 1.02 -16.45 7.92
N PHE A 96 0.16 -15.87 8.76
CA PHE A 96 -1.25 -15.71 8.44
C PHE A 96 -1.43 -14.86 7.17
N TYR A 97 -0.74 -13.73 7.07
CA TYR A 97 -0.82 -12.87 5.89
C TYR A 97 -0.35 -13.57 4.61
N LEU A 98 0.80 -14.25 4.64
CA LEU A 98 1.32 -14.96 3.47
C LEU A 98 0.40 -16.11 3.04
N ARG A 99 -0.07 -16.94 3.99
CA ARG A 99 -0.96 -18.07 3.68
C ARG A 99 -2.34 -17.61 3.23
N GLU A 100 -2.96 -16.69 3.95
CA GLU A 100 -4.36 -16.35 3.71
C GLU A 100 -4.55 -15.34 2.58
N CYS A 101 -3.59 -14.44 2.35
CA CYS A 101 -3.66 -13.47 1.25
C CYS A 101 -2.93 -13.98 0.01
N TYR A 102 -1.60 -14.12 0.05
CA TYR A 102 -0.84 -14.42 -1.15
C TYR A 102 -1.04 -15.85 -1.67
N GLN A 103 -1.05 -16.84 -0.77
CA GLN A 103 -1.15 -18.24 -1.19
C GLN A 103 -2.59 -18.64 -1.53
N LYS A 104 -3.55 -18.35 -0.63
CA LYS A 104 -4.93 -18.84 -0.76
C LYS A 104 -5.93 -17.80 -1.26
N ASN A 105 -5.56 -16.52 -1.29
CA ASN A 105 -6.44 -15.40 -1.64
C ASN A 105 -7.81 -15.42 -0.90
N ASN A 106 -7.84 -15.94 0.32
CA ASN A 106 -9.06 -16.21 1.08
C ASN A 106 -9.85 -14.94 1.40
N LEU A 107 -9.20 -13.77 1.45
CA LEU A 107 -9.88 -12.48 1.65
C LEU A 107 -10.79 -12.14 0.45
N ALA A 108 -10.25 -12.22 -0.77
CA ALA A 108 -11.00 -11.93 -1.99
C ALA A 108 -12.07 -12.99 -2.26
N GLU A 109 -11.80 -14.24 -1.91
CA GLU A 109 -12.74 -15.35 -2.08
C GLU A 109 -13.81 -15.44 -0.97
N GLY A 110 -13.78 -14.56 0.04
CA GLY A 110 -14.75 -14.56 1.14
C GLY A 110 -14.67 -15.80 2.06
N ARG A 111 -13.49 -16.44 2.12
CA ARG A 111 -13.22 -17.64 2.94
C ARG A 111 -12.41 -17.34 4.20
N MET A 112 -11.87 -16.12 4.33
CA MET A 112 -11.04 -15.71 5.46
C MET A 112 -11.89 -15.56 6.73
N VAL A 113 -11.39 -16.10 7.85
CA VAL A 113 -11.96 -15.91 9.19
C VAL A 113 -10.93 -15.20 10.07
N LEU A 114 -11.33 -14.10 10.71
CA LEU A 114 -10.49 -13.35 11.63
C LEU A 114 -11.27 -13.04 12.91
N ALA A 115 -10.68 -13.35 14.08
CA ALA A 115 -11.35 -13.20 15.38
C ALA A 115 -12.76 -13.83 15.39
N ASP A 116 -12.84 -15.10 14.97
CA ASP A 116 -14.07 -15.90 14.84
C ASP A 116 -15.15 -15.29 13.92
N THR A 117 -14.77 -14.32 13.10
CA THR A 117 -15.69 -13.61 12.19
C THR A 117 -15.32 -13.93 10.74
N PRO A 118 -16.21 -14.58 9.97
CA PRO A 118 -16.06 -14.71 8.53
C PRO A 118 -16.07 -13.34 7.86
N LEU A 119 -15.03 -13.05 7.09
CA LEU A 119 -14.88 -11.80 6.38
C LEU A 119 -15.51 -11.89 5.00
N ASP A 120 -16.29 -10.87 4.65
CA ASP A 120 -16.94 -10.73 3.36
C ASP A 120 -16.77 -9.29 2.90
N VAL A 121 -15.84 -9.10 1.96
CA VAL A 121 -15.48 -7.77 1.42
C VAL A 121 -16.64 -7.12 0.67
N THR A 122 -17.60 -7.90 0.18
CA THR A 122 -18.79 -7.38 -0.51
C THR A 122 -19.70 -6.60 0.44
N LYS A 123 -19.60 -6.84 1.76
CA LYS A 123 -20.35 -6.07 2.76
C LYS A 123 -19.83 -4.65 2.96
N VAL A 124 -18.66 -4.30 2.43
CA VAL A 124 -18.12 -2.95 2.49
C VAL A 124 -18.88 -2.04 1.52
N LYS A 125 -19.79 -1.24 2.08
CA LYS A 125 -20.60 -0.23 1.37
C LYS A 125 -20.07 1.19 1.54
N THR A 126 -19.05 1.36 2.38
CA THR A 126 -18.41 2.65 2.64
C THR A 126 -17.78 3.18 1.35
N PRO A 127 -17.91 4.49 1.04
CA PRO A 127 -17.20 5.09 -0.08
C PRO A 127 -15.70 4.86 -0.01
N VAL A 128 -15.12 4.40 -1.12
CA VAL A 128 -13.70 4.06 -1.22
C VAL A 128 -13.00 4.98 -2.22
N TYR A 129 -11.85 5.51 -1.82
CA TYR A 129 -10.83 6.03 -2.73
C TYR A 129 -9.68 5.03 -2.78
N SER A 130 -9.35 4.51 -3.96
CA SER A 130 -8.28 3.56 -4.11
C SER A 130 -7.24 4.07 -5.09
N LEU A 131 -6.02 4.25 -4.60
CA LEU A 131 -4.88 4.63 -5.40
C LEU A 131 -4.02 3.40 -5.71
N ALA A 132 -3.69 3.23 -6.98
CA ALA A 132 -2.57 2.40 -7.41
C ALA A 132 -1.49 3.27 -8.09
N THR A 133 -0.30 2.72 -8.29
CA THR A 133 0.75 3.35 -9.10
C THR A 133 1.04 2.51 -10.33
N ARG A 134 1.30 3.17 -11.47
CA ARG A 134 1.36 2.53 -12.79
C ARG A 134 2.53 1.56 -12.94
N GLU A 135 3.67 1.90 -12.35
CA GLU A 135 4.90 1.09 -12.41
C GLU A 135 5.14 0.39 -11.05
N ASP A 136 4.07 0.05 -10.31
CA ASP A 136 4.16 -0.66 -9.04
C ASP A 136 4.38 -2.17 -9.27
N HIS A 137 5.50 -2.70 -8.79
CA HIS A 137 5.76 -4.14 -8.81
C HIS A 137 5.42 -4.83 -7.48
N ILE A 138 5.19 -4.06 -6.40
CA ILE A 138 4.88 -4.57 -5.06
C ILE A 138 3.37 -4.75 -4.90
N ALA A 139 2.59 -3.77 -5.35
CA ALA A 139 1.13 -3.79 -5.40
C ALA A 139 0.65 -3.43 -6.81
N PRO A 140 0.73 -4.37 -7.77
CA PRO A 140 0.45 -4.08 -9.17
C PRO A 140 -0.91 -3.43 -9.40
N ALA A 141 -0.95 -2.44 -10.29
CA ALA A 141 -2.16 -1.66 -10.56
C ALA A 141 -3.36 -2.53 -10.93
N LEU A 142 -3.13 -3.62 -11.70
CA LEU A 142 -4.14 -4.61 -12.03
C LEU A 142 -4.68 -5.34 -10.79
N SER A 143 -3.83 -5.78 -9.87
CA SER A 143 -4.29 -6.43 -8.63
C SER A 143 -5.14 -5.48 -7.79
N VAL A 144 -4.70 -4.23 -7.62
CA VAL A 144 -5.48 -3.21 -6.89
C VAL A 144 -6.82 -2.96 -7.60
N PHE A 145 -6.82 -2.87 -8.93
CA PHE A 145 -8.03 -2.66 -9.73
C PHE A 145 -9.01 -3.83 -9.62
N THR A 146 -8.53 -5.07 -9.66
CA THR A 146 -9.35 -6.27 -9.46
C THR A 146 -9.95 -6.29 -8.05
N GLY A 147 -9.13 -6.02 -7.03
CA GLY A 147 -9.57 -6.05 -5.64
C GLY A 147 -10.65 -5.03 -5.30
N VAL A 148 -10.57 -3.81 -5.85
CA VAL A 148 -11.57 -2.78 -5.54
C VAL A 148 -12.96 -3.09 -6.12
N LYS A 149 -13.05 -3.94 -7.15
CA LYS A 149 -14.34 -4.38 -7.71
C LYS A 149 -15.13 -5.28 -6.78
N LEU A 150 -14.49 -5.82 -5.75
CA LEU A 150 -15.15 -6.66 -4.75
C LEU A 150 -15.99 -5.83 -3.76
N PHE A 151 -15.73 -4.53 -3.64
CA PHE A 151 -16.51 -3.65 -2.77
C PHE A 151 -17.87 -3.32 -3.38
N SER A 152 -18.92 -3.32 -2.56
CA SER A 152 -20.28 -2.97 -3.02
C SER A 152 -20.60 -1.46 -2.91
N GLY A 153 -19.75 -0.69 -2.24
CA GLY A 153 -19.86 0.77 -2.15
C GLY A 153 -19.34 1.50 -3.38
N PRO A 154 -19.54 2.83 -3.47
CA PRO A 154 -18.94 3.60 -4.54
C PRO A 154 -17.42 3.62 -4.41
N VAL A 155 -16.73 3.30 -5.50
CA VAL A 155 -15.27 3.27 -5.57
C VAL A 155 -14.78 4.33 -6.57
N ARG A 156 -13.85 5.16 -6.13
CA ARG A 156 -13.02 6.01 -6.98
C ARG A 156 -11.64 5.37 -7.11
N TYR A 157 -11.38 4.73 -8.25
CA TYR A 157 -10.05 4.22 -8.58
C TYR A 157 -9.22 5.30 -9.27
N VAL A 158 -8.00 5.51 -8.81
CA VAL A 158 -7.04 6.48 -9.34
C VAL A 158 -5.70 5.79 -9.57
N LEU A 159 -5.09 6.04 -10.72
CA LEU A 159 -3.79 5.50 -11.07
C LEU A 159 -2.78 6.65 -11.12
N ALA A 160 -1.80 6.68 -10.21
CA ALA A 160 -0.69 7.63 -10.29
C ALA A 160 0.43 7.10 -11.19
N ALA A 161 1.17 7.98 -11.86
CA ALA A 161 2.39 7.58 -12.55
C ALA A 161 3.51 7.23 -11.55
N SER A 162 4.60 6.65 -12.08
CA SER A 162 5.76 6.17 -11.30
C SER A 162 5.47 4.89 -10.50
N GLY A 163 6.47 4.45 -9.73
CA GLY A 163 6.41 3.22 -8.94
C GLY A 163 5.93 3.44 -7.51
N HIS A 164 5.95 2.37 -6.70
CA HIS A 164 5.26 2.27 -5.40
C HIS A 164 5.37 3.52 -4.51
N ILE A 165 6.59 3.96 -4.21
CA ILE A 165 6.80 5.10 -3.31
C ILE A 165 6.66 6.43 -4.04
N ALA A 166 7.30 6.57 -5.20
CA ALA A 166 7.36 7.83 -5.94
C ALA A 166 5.99 8.28 -6.49
N GLY A 167 5.11 7.33 -6.81
CA GLY A 167 3.73 7.61 -7.24
C GLY A 167 2.82 7.98 -6.07
N VAL A 168 2.94 7.32 -4.92
CA VAL A 168 2.14 7.64 -3.73
C VAL A 168 2.60 8.96 -3.09
N VAL A 169 3.91 9.10 -2.86
CA VAL A 169 4.52 10.28 -2.23
C VAL A 169 4.92 11.30 -3.30
N ASN A 170 3.92 11.96 -3.88
CA ASN A 170 4.12 13.00 -4.88
C ASN A 170 3.53 14.35 -4.39
N PRO A 171 4.29 15.18 -3.67
CA PRO A 171 3.80 16.48 -3.21
C PRO A 171 3.41 17.41 -4.39
N PRO A 172 2.23 18.06 -4.36
CA PRO A 172 1.75 18.93 -5.45
C PRO A 172 2.72 20.04 -5.84
N VAL A 173 3.48 20.57 -4.88
CA VAL A 173 4.47 21.64 -5.08
C VAL A 173 5.63 21.24 -6.00
N MET A 174 5.84 19.93 -6.21
CA MET A 174 6.91 19.43 -7.07
C MET A 174 6.54 19.48 -8.55
N HIS A 175 5.25 19.60 -8.88
CA HIS A 175 4.73 19.62 -10.26
C HIS A 175 5.26 18.47 -11.15
N LYS A 176 5.45 17.28 -10.56
CA LYS A 176 5.93 16.07 -11.25
C LYS A 176 4.78 15.12 -11.56
N TYR A 177 5.00 14.30 -12.59
CA TYR A 177 4.15 13.17 -12.98
C TYR A 177 2.74 13.57 -13.43
N SER A 178 1.86 12.57 -13.52
CA SER A 178 0.45 12.69 -13.82
C SER A 178 -0.32 11.58 -13.09
N HIS A 179 -1.64 11.65 -13.13
CA HIS A 179 -2.53 10.60 -12.65
C HIS A 179 -3.73 10.43 -13.58
N TRP A 180 -4.29 9.23 -13.63
CA TRP A 180 -5.45 8.86 -14.42
C TRP A 180 -6.63 8.55 -13.52
N ARG A 181 -7.82 8.97 -13.95
CA ARG A 181 -9.08 8.75 -13.24
C ARG A 181 -10.25 8.71 -14.20
N ASP A 182 -11.44 8.40 -13.67
CA ASP A 182 -12.71 8.43 -14.40
C ASP A 182 -12.73 7.53 -15.66
N GLY A 183 -11.90 6.48 -15.69
CA GLY A 183 -11.92 5.46 -16.74
C GLY A 183 -13.16 4.57 -16.69
N THR A 184 -13.51 4.02 -17.84
CA THR A 184 -14.67 3.13 -18.06
C THR A 184 -14.21 1.81 -18.66
N GLY A 185 -14.78 0.69 -18.22
CA GLY A 185 -14.44 -0.62 -18.76
C GLY A 185 -14.47 -1.72 -17.72
N ASP A 186 -14.71 -2.95 -18.16
CA ASP A 186 -14.83 -4.12 -17.30
C ASP A 186 -13.48 -4.77 -17.00
N ASP A 187 -12.43 -4.43 -17.74
CA ASP A 187 -11.05 -4.82 -17.46
C ASP A 187 -10.15 -3.59 -17.29
N PHE A 188 -8.93 -3.82 -16.81
CA PHE A 188 -7.98 -2.76 -16.49
C PHE A 188 -7.51 -2.00 -17.72
N ASP A 189 -7.29 -2.68 -18.85
CA ASP A 189 -6.77 -2.08 -20.07
C ASP A 189 -7.82 -1.15 -20.70
N GLN A 190 -9.09 -1.57 -20.71
CA GLN A 190 -10.22 -0.73 -21.12
C GLN A 190 -10.38 0.50 -20.23
N TRP A 191 -10.29 0.28 -18.91
CA TRP A 191 -10.34 1.38 -17.95
C TRP A 191 -9.21 2.38 -18.21
N LEU A 192 -7.98 1.91 -18.39
CA LEU A 192 -6.81 2.76 -18.64
C LEU A 192 -6.91 3.51 -19.98
N ALA A 193 -7.38 2.84 -21.04
CA ALA A 193 -7.51 3.43 -22.36
C ALA A 193 -8.53 4.58 -22.42
N SER A 194 -9.53 4.57 -21.54
CA SER A 194 -10.57 5.60 -21.44
C SER A 194 -10.35 6.59 -20.30
N ALA A 195 -9.43 6.30 -19.37
CA ALA A 195 -9.16 7.14 -18.22
C ALA A 195 -8.57 8.50 -18.63
N LYS A 196 -9.00 9.55 -17.93
CA LYS A 196 -8.52 10.90 -18.15
C LYS A 196 -7.21 11.13 -17.42
N GLU A 197 -6.15 11.40 -18.18
CA GLU A 197 -4.88 11.87 -17.63
C GLU A 197 -4.99 13.31 -17.12
N THR A 198 -4.50 13.56 -15.92
CA THR A 198 -4.38 14.88 -15.30
C THR A 198 -2.93 15.12 -14.89
N PRO A 199 -2.28 16.19 -15.37
CA PRO A 199 -0.92 16.52 -14.97
C PRO A 199 -0.78 16.81 -13.48
N GLY A 200 0.34 16.38 -12.89
CA GLY A 200 0.68 16.64 -11.49
C GLY A 200 0.19 15.58 -10.50
N SER A 201 0.33 15.93 -9.21
CA SER A 201 -0.03 15.07 -8.08
C SER A 201 -1.52 14.73 -8.04
N TRP A 202 -1.83 13.53 -7.58
CA TRP A 202 -3.18 13.06 -7.28
C TRP A 202 -3.70 13.58 -5.92
N TRP A 203 -2.85 14.13 -5.06
CA TRP A 203 -3.26 14.58 -3.71
C TRP A 203 -4.40 15.61 -3.72
N PRO A 204 -4.46 16.59 -4.65
CA PRO A 204 -5.58 17.52 -4.72
C PRO A 204 -6.91 16.83 -5.07
N ASP A 205 -6.89 15.80 -5.93
CA ASP A 205 -8.07 14.99 -6.25
C ASP A 205 -8.59 14.26 -5.00
N TRP A 206 -7.68 13.61 -4.27
CA TRP A 206 -8.03 12.95 -3.01
C TRP A 206 -8.55 13.95 -1.96
N GLN A 207 -7.93 15.12 -1.84
CA GLN A 207 -8.35 16.16 -0.90
C GLN A 207 -9.77 16.67 -1.21
N GLU A 208 -10.08 16.88 -2.50
CA GLU A 208 -11.42 17.25 -2.94
C GLU A 208 -12.45 16.15 -2.64
N TRP A 209 -12.09 14.89 -2.90
CA TRP A 209 -12.96 13.75 -2.63
C TRP A 209 -13.22 13.55 -1.13
N ILE A 210 -12.17 13.53 -0.29
CA ILE A 210 -12.31 13.24 1.14
C ILE A 210 -13.09 14.34 1.88
N ALA A 211 -12.98 15.59 1.42
CA ALA A 211 -13.67 16.73 2.02
C ALA A 211 -15.20 16.56 2.04
N GLN A 212 -15.76 15.80 1.09
CA GLN A 212 -17.20 15.48 1.03
C GLN A 212 -17.67 14.64 2.22
N TYR A 213 -16.74 13.95 2.90
CA TYR A 213 -17.02 13.04 4.02
C TYR A 213 -16.53 13.57 5.38
N CYS A 214 -15.90 14.76 5.43
CA CYS A 214 -15.34 15.35 6.65
C CYS A 214 -16.34 16.18 7.49
N GLY A 215 -17.53 16.45 6.97
CA GLY A 215 -18.51 17.33 7.60
C GLY A 215 -18.08 18.80 7.61
N ASP A 216 -18.73 19.60 8.46
CA ASP A 216 -18.49 21.05 8.51
C ASP A 216 -17.14 21.43 9.10
N LYS A 217 -16.58 22.53 8.61
CA LYS A 217 -15.38 23.12 9.20
C LYS A 217 -15.69 23.65 10.60
N VAL A 218 -14.91 23.20 11.57
CA VAL A 218 -14.99 23.66 12.97
C VAL A 218 -13.69 24.33 13.40
N LYS A 219 -13.73 25.06 14.51
CA LYS A 219 -12.51 25.62 15.12
C LYS A 219 -11.54 24.49 15.46
N ALA A 220 -10.26 24.71 15.16
CA ALA A 220 -9.19 23.75 15.46
C ALA A 220 -9.18 23.41 16.96
N ARG A 221 -9.07 22.11 17.26
CA ARG A 221 -9.05 21.60 18.63
C ARG A 221 -7.63 21.67 19.20
N ARG A 222 -7.53 21.82 20.51
CA ARG A 222 -6.24 21.68 21.22
C ARG A 222 -5.88 20.20 21.34
N VAL A 223 -4.60 19.88 21.16
CA VAL A 223 -4.06 18.53 21.39
C VAL A 223 -4.18 18.21 22.88
N GLY A 224 -4.58 16.98 23.21
CA GLY A 224 -4.83 16.56 24.59
C GLY A 224 -6.07 17.23 25.18
N GLY A 225 -7.26 16.66 24.95
CA GLY A 225 -8.54 17.19 25.41
C GLY A 225 -9.61 16.12 25.56
N GLY A 226 -10.65 16.42 26.34
CA GLY A 226 -11.72 15.48 26.66
C GLY A 226 -11.23 14.38 27.60
N LYS A 227 -11.36 13.11 27.19
CA LYS A 227 -11.00 11.94 28.00
C LYS A 227 -9.51 11.57 27.95
N PHE A 228 -8.76 12.11 26.99
CA PHE A 228 -7.38 11.70 26.73
C PHE A 228 -6.41 12.87 26.93
N LYS A 229 -5.33 12.62 27.67
CA LYS A 229 -4.23 13.58 27.87
C LYS A 229 -3.13 13.34 26.84
N ALA A 230 -2.37 14.37 26.51
CA ALA A 230 -1.14 14.21 25.74
C ALA A 230 -0.13 13.37 26.55
N ILE A 231 0.56 12.45 25.87
CA ILE A 231 1.52 11.51 26.48
C ILE A 231 2.95 11.99 26.24
N GLU A 232 3.31 12.27 24.99
CA GLU A 232 4.60 12.79 24.54
C GLU A 232 4.43 13.60 23.25
N ASP A 233 5.44 14.39 22.89
CA ASP A 233 5.46 15.10 21.61
C ASP A 233 5.69 14.12 20.44
N ALA A 234 5.03 14.38 19.31
CA ALA A 234 5.31 13.67 18.06
C ALA A 234 6.80 13.81 17.67
N PRO A 235 7.42 12.78 17.05
CA PRO A 235 6.80 11.58 16.48
C PRO A 235 6.65 10.41 17.47
N GLY A 236 6.91 10.63 18.75
CA GLY A 236 6.77 9.62 19.80
C GLY A 236 7.93 8.63 19.89
N SER A 237 7.84 7.75 20.87
CA SER A 237 8.88 6.79 21.27
C SER A 237 8.92 5.55 20.39
N TYR A 238 7.77 5.05 19.93
CA TYR A 238 7.70 3.77 19.21
C TYR A 238 8.40 3.79 17.85
N VAL A 239 8.30 4.90 17.11
CA VAL A 239 8.99 5.06 15.81
C VAL A 239 10.50 5.21 15.95
N ARG A 240 11.02 5.45 17.17
CA ARG A 240 12.46 5.58 17.43
C ARG A 240 13.10 4.26 17.85
N VAL A 241 12.33 3.18 17.96
CA VAL A 241 12.83 1.85 18.30
C VAL A 241 13.53 1.26 17.08
N VAL A 242 14.81 0.96 17.22
CA VAL A 242 15.59 0.31 16.16
C VAL A 242 15.47 -1.20 16.32
N ALA A 243 15.12 -1.89 15.22
CA ALA A 243 15.16 -3.35 15.19
C ALA A 243 16.63 -3.80 15.19
N SER A 244 17.13 -4.27 16.33
CA SER A 244 18.45 -4.87 16.44
C SER A 244 18.54 -6.26 15.81
#